data_AF-A0AAD9KJT8-F1
#
_entry.id   AF-A0AAD9KJT8-F1
#
_cell.length_a   1.000
_cell.length_b   1.000
_cell.length_c   1.000
_cell.angle_alpha   90.00
_cell.angle_beta   90.00
_cell.angle_gamma   90.00
#
_symmetry.space_group_name_H-M   'P 1'
#
loop_
_entity.id
_entity.type
_entity.pdbx_description
1 polymer ?
#
loop_
_entity_poly.entity_id
_entity_poly.type
_entity_poly.pdbx_seq_one_letter_code
_entity_poly.pdbx_strand_id
1 'polypeptide(L)'
;MMQSVVVYGRLVARALFAGMNNEFQQFPFKNGSSSNARPLRLVTASSGIGKTQSQAKLTKKLSFGDDACFIARHKLADVIGVADGVGGWRTYGVDPSVFPNCLMETCGRLVNEGRFQPNHLIEMLAASYQEVLENKMPQIGSCTACVVALHCDENTIYTANLGDSGFVVIRRGEVIHRSEEQQHYFNTPFQLSVAPTVLEGMVLSDSPESAQSTSFGVKEGDLILVGTDGLFDNMSEEMLLYNVAQLKDHKLESLQRIANTIAQEAHKLAFDPEYLSPFSLNAAANGFNIKGGKPDDVTVLLSRVTHVELPT
;
A
#
# COMPACT_ATOMS: atom_id res chain seq x y z
N MET A 1 23.00 -59.70 13.70
CA MET A 1 23.76 -58.49 13.32
C MET A 1 23.13 -57.88 12.08
N MET A 2 23.11 -56.55 12.04
CA MET A 2 22.34 -55.62 11.19
C MET A 2 22.30 -55.91 9.67
N GLN A 3 21.17 -55.56 9.04
CA GLN A 3 20.96 -54.49 8.03
C GLN A 3 19.49 -54.59 7.53
N SER A 4 18.65 -53.54 7.64
CA SER A 4 18.41 -52.45 6.67
C SER A 4 18.03 -52.96 5.26
N VAL A 5 17.08 -52.42 4.49
CA VAL A 5 16.17 -51.27 4.57
C VAL A 5 15.20 -51.43 3.38
N VAL A 6 13.91 -51.15 3.61
CA VAL A 6 12.91 -50.56 2.68
C VAL A 6 12.41 -51.35 1.45
N VAL A 7 11.13 -51.06 1.17
CA VAL A 7 10.31 -51.25 -0.04
C VAL A 7 9.25 -52.34 0.08
N TYR A 8 8.00 -51.94 0.27
CA TYR A 8 6.75 -52.41 -0.38
C TYR A 8 5.64 -51.49 0.19
N GLY A 9 4.81 -50.78 -0.55
CA GLY A 9 4.28 -51.05 -1.87
C GLY A 9 2.88 -51.67 -1.77
N ARG A 10 1.85 -50.83 -2.03
CA ARG A 10 0.46 -51.14 -2.44
C ARG A 10 -0.65 -51.17 -1.37
N LEU A 11 -1.57 -50.21 -1.56
CA LEU A 11 -3.02 -50.37 -1.76
C LEU A 11 -3.74 -51.42 -0.91
N VAL A 12 -4.61 -50.95 -0.02
CA VAL A 12 -5.96 -51.52 0.14
C VAL A 12 -6.94 -50.39 0.40
N ALA A 13 -7.87 -50.19 -0.53
CA ALA A 13 -9.10 -49.45 -0.29
C ALA A 13 -10.04 -50.29 0.58
N ARG A 14 -10.65 -49.68 1.60
CA ARG A 14 -12.03 -49.99 1.99
C ARG A 14 -12.58 -48.90 2.91
N ALA A 15 -13.60 -48.23 2.40
CA ALA A 15 -14.48 -47.34 3.12
C ALA A 15 -15.09 -48.05 4.34
N LEU A 16 -15.07 -47.36 5.48
CA LEU A 16 -16.11 -47.48 6.48
C LEU A 16 -16.45 -46.08 6.98
N PHE A 17 -17.69 -45.72 6.71
CA PHE A 17 -18.45 -44.63 7.29
C PHE A 17 -18.16 -44.42 8.77
N ALA A 18 -17.70 -43.22 9.14
CA ALA A 18 -17.94 -42.65 10.45
C ALA A 18 -17.80 -41.12 10.39
N GLY A 19 -18.95 -40.43 10.42
CA GLY A 19 -19.11 -39.12 11.05
C GLY A 19 -18.38 -37.94 10.41
N MET A 20 -18.97 -37.38 9.36
CA MET A 20 -18.83 -35.94 9.09
C MET A 20 -19.42 -35.16 10.27
N ASN A 21 -18.58 -34.42 11.00
CA ASN A 21 -19.02 -33.24 11.73
C ASN A 21 -18.13 -32.08 11.30
N ASN A 22 -18.70 -31.21 10.47
CA ASN A 22 -18.23 -29.87 10.20
C ASN A 22 -18.22 -29.08 11.51
N GLU A 23 -17.04 -28.81 12.08
CA GLU A 23 -16.88 -27.66 12.97
C GLU A 23 -16.51 -26.43 12.13
N PHE A 24 -17.48 -25.97 11.34
CA PHE A 24 -17.58 -24.54 11.04
C PHE A 24 -18.01 -23.89 12.35
N GLN A 25 -17.06 -23.32 13.10
CA GLN A 25 -17.40 -22.45 14.21
C GLN A 25 -18.15 -21.24 13.64
N GLN A 26 -19.48 -21.28 13.78
CA GLN A 26 -20.34 -20.12 13.67
C GLN A 26 -19.90 -19.11 14.74
N PHE A 27 -19.20 -18.07 14.30
CA PHE A 27 -19.01 -16.88 15.12
C PHE A 27 -20.38 -16.28 15.46
N PRO A 28 -20.65 -15.95 16.74
CA PRO A 28 -21.90 -15.33 17.10
C PRO A 28 -21.94 -13.92 16.49
N PHE A 29 -22.79 -13.73 15.49
CA PHE A 29 -23.23 -12.41 15.06
C PHE A 29 -23.85 -11.70 16.29
N LYS A 30 -23.10 -10.78 16.89
CA LYS A 30 -23.70 -9.79 17.77
C LYS A 30 -24.59 -8.91 16.89
N ASN A 31 -25.91 -9.05 17.06
CA ASN A 31 -26.88 -8.05 16.60
C ASN A 31 -26.62 -6.75 17.36
N GLY A 32 -25.67 -5.96 16.87
CA GLY A 32 -25.50 -4.56 17.22
C GLY A 32 -26.61 -3.74 16.58
N SER A 33 -27.17 -2.83 17.35
CA SER A 33 -28.27 -1.93 17.00
C SER A 33 -28.20 -1.40 15.56
N SER A 34 -29.27 -1.62 14.79
CA SER A 34 -29.47 -0.99 13.49
C SER A 34 -29.60 0.53 13.67
N SER A 35 -28.48 1.24 13.61
CA SER A 35 -28.53 2.62 13.14
C SER A 35 -28.85 2.55 11.64
N ASN A 36 -29.96 3.16 11.21
CA ASN A 36 -30.28 3.41 9.79
C ASN A 36 -29.25 4.35 9.09
N ALA A 37 -28.05 4.49 9.64
CA ALA A 37 -26.98 5.29 9.09
C ALA A 37 -26.34 4.54 7.93
N ARG A 38 -26.22 5.20 6.78
CA ARG A 38 -25.55 4.64 5.60
C ARG A 38 -24.08 4.37 5.94
N PRO A 39 -23.47 3.28 5.43
CA PRO A 39 -22.06 3.02 5.68
C PRO A 39 -21.18 4.14 5.10
N LEU A 40 -20.06 4.42 5.75
CA LEU A 40 -19.05 5.37 5.25
C LEU A 40 -18.28 4.74 4.09
N ARG A 41 -17.97 5.57 3.09
CA ARG A 41 -17.24 5.19 1.87
C ARG A 41 -16.11 6.18 1.58
N LEU A 42 -15.16 5.75 0.75
CA LEU A 42 -14.10 6.59 0.22
C LEU A 42 -14.47 7.11 -1.18
N VAL A 43 -14.33 8.41 -1.38
CA VAL A 43 -14.18 8.99 -2.72
C VAL A 43 -12.70 9.27 -2.89
N THR A 44 -12.04 8.52 -3.79
CA THR A 44 -10.58 8.54 -3.94
C THR A 44 -10.19 9.08 -5.31
N ALA A 45 -9.28 10.05 -5.32
CA ALA A 45 -8.53 10.47 -6.50
C ALA A 45 -7.10 9.93 -6.45
N SER A 46 -6.48 9.75 -7.61
CA SER A 46 -5.09 9.28 -7.74
C SER A 46 -4.30 10.19 -8.67
N SER A 47 -3.08 10.53 -8.33
CA SER A 47 -2.16 11.25 -9.20
C SER A 47 -0.73 10.75 -8.99
N GLY A 48 0.11 10.91 -9.99
CA GLY A 48 1.52 10.62 -9.86
C GLY A 48 2.34 11.06 -11.06
N ILE A 49 3.64 11.19 -10.85
CA ILE A 49 4.62 11.68 -11.81
C ILE A 49 5.90 10.88 -11.61
N GLY A 50 6.37 10.19 -12.66
CA GLY A 50 7.65 9.50 -12.60
C GLY A 50 8.83 10.47 -12.66
N LYS A 51 9.94 10.14 -12.01
CA LYS A 51 11.15 10.97 -11.86
C LYS A 51 11.80 11.36 -13.17
N THR A 52 11.75 10.48 -14.17
CA THR A 52 12.25 10.79 -15.51
C THR A 52 11.09 11.16 -16.41
N GLN A 53 11.17 12.31 -17.09
CA GLN A 53 10.31 12.68 -18.22
C GLN A 53 10.59 11.77 -19.44
N SER A 54 10.38 10.46 -19.31
CA SER A 54 10.35 9.57 -20.48
C SER A 54 8.90 9.52 -20.97
N GLN A 55 8.68 9.92 -22.22
CA GLN A 55 7.40 9.80 -22.93
C GLN A 55 7.07 8.33 -23.27
N ALA A 56 7.25 7.40 -22.33
CA ALA A 56 6.90 6.01 -22.51
C ALA A 56 5.45 5.77 -22.01
N LYS A 57 4.53 5.72 -22.98
CA LYS A 57 3.15 5.20 -22.92
C LYS A 57 2.54 5.06 -21.51
N LEU A 58 1.58 5.94 -21.19
CA LEU A 58 0.48 5.65 -20.25
C LEU A 58 -0.18 4.32 -20.65
N THR A 59 0.27 3.18 -20.10
CA THR A 59 -0.36 1.87 -20.39
C THR A 59 -0.95 1.20 -19.16
N LYS A 60 -0.66 1.66 -17.95
CA LYS A 60 -1.39 1.26 -16.74
C LYS A 60 -1.90 2.49 -16.00
N LYS A 61 -3.20 2.53 -15.72
CA LYS A 61 -3.93 3.71 -15.21
C LYS A 61 -3.48 4.15 -13.80
N LEU A 62 -2.69 3.34 -13.10
CA LEU A 62 -2.33 3.50 -11.68
C LEU A 62 -0.85 3.14 -11.40
N SER A 63 0.05 3.40 -12.36
CA SER A 63 1.51 3.26 -12.18
C SER A 63 2.22 4.50 -12.68
N PHE A 64 3.24 4.94 -11.94
CA PHE A 64 3.90 6.23 -12.13
C PHE A 64 5.42 6.06 -11.95
N GLY A 65 6.14 5.76 -13.03
CA GLY A 65 7.56 5.39 -12.93
C GLY A 65 7.70 3.99 -12.35
N ASP A 66 8.49 3.83 -11.29
CA ASP A 66 8.62 2.56 -10.56
C ASP A 66 7.45 2.33 -9.59
N ASP A 67 6.70 3.37 -9.25
CA ASP A 67 5.56 3.26 -8.34
C ASP A 67 4.35 2.55 -8.96
N ALA A 68 3.60 1.88 -8.10
CA ALA A 68 2.27 1.38 -8.40
C ALA A 68 1.27 1.70 -7.29
N CYS A 69 0.00 1.79 -7.64
CA CYS A 69 -1.09 1.91 -6.68
C CYS A 69 -2.33 1.13 -7.11
N PHE A 70 -3.25 0.92 -6.19
CA PHE A 70 -4.56 0.36 -6.49
C PHE A 70 -5.67 1.06 -5.69
N ILE A 71 -6.87 1.04 -6.26
CA ILE A 71 -8.10 1.45 -5.61
C ILE A 71 -9.12 0.34 -5.87
N ALA A 72 -9.54 -0.35 -4.82
CA ALA A 72 -10.48 -1.46 -4.89
C ALA A 72 -11.64 -1.26 -3.94
N ARG A 73 -12.79 -1.82 -4.30
CA ARG A 73 -14.05 -1.60 -3.63
C ARG A 73 -14.79 -2.90 -3.47
N HIS A 74 -15.09 -3.25 -2.22
CA HIS A 74 -15.88 -4.42 -1.88
C HIS A 74 -17.02 -4.02 -0.92
N LYS A 75 -17.99 -4.92 -0.71
CA LYS A 75 -19.09 -4.66 0.23
C LYS A 75 -18.62 -4.42 1.67
N LEU A 76 -17.50 -5.04 2.06
CA LEU A 76 -16.94 -4.95 3.41
C LEU A 76 -16.11 -3.68 3.64
N ALA A 77 -15.37 -3.23 2.62
CA ALA A 77 -14.47 -2.10 2.72
C ALA A 77 -14.13 -1.48 1.37
N ASP A 78 -13.76 -0.21 1.40
CA ASP A 78 -12.98 0.44 0.34
C ASP A 78 -11.50 0.36 0.70
N VAL A 79 -10.66 -0.15 -0.21
CA VAL A 79 -9.24 -0.41 0.05
C VAL A 79 -8.39 0.31 -1.00
N ILE A 80 -7.38 1.01 -0.53
CA ILE A 80 -6.42 1.74 -1.37
C ILE A 80 -5.01 1.38 -0.93
N GLY A 81 -4.06 1.42 -1.84
CA GLY A 81 -2.66 1.21 -1.47
C GLY A 81 -1.69 1.66 -2.54
N VAL A 82 -0.45 1.86 -2.09
CA VAL A 82 0.70 2.26 -2.91
C VAL A 82 1.88 1.34 -2.61
N ALA A 83 2.76 1.18 -3.59
CA ALA A 83 4.03 0.51 -3.46
C ALA A 83 5.07 1.24 -4.32
N ASP A 84 6.20 1.58 -3.72
CA ASP A 84 7.35 2.15 -4.41
C ASP A 84 8.39 1.05 -4.69
N GLY A 85 8.75 0.91 -5.96
CA GLY A 85 9.72 -0.06 -6.46
C GLY A 85 11.15 0.40 -6.27
N VAL A 86 11.97 -0.40 -5.58
CA VAL A 86 13.33 -0.02 -5.23
C VAL A 86 14.20 0.16 -6.48
N GLY A 87 14.60 1.39 -6.78
CA GLY A 87 15.26 1.74 -8.03
C GLY A 87 16.61 1.05 -8.29
N GLY A 88 17.26 0.51 -7.26
CA GLY A 88 18.55 -0.19 -7.34
C GLY A 88 18.57 -1.39 -8.29
N TRP A 89 17.42 -2.03 -8.50
CA TRP A 89 17.26 -3.17 -9.42
C TRP A 89 17.68 -2.87 -10.86
N ARG A 90 17.61 -1.60 -11.30
CA ARG A 90 18.07 -1.19 -12.63
C ARG A 90 19.54 -1.53 -12.90
N THR A 91 20.38 -1.52 -11.87
CA THR A 91 21.81 -1.85 -12.00
C THR A 91 22.03 -3.32 -12.40
N TYR A 92 21.05 -4.18 -12.14
CA TYR A 92 21.02 -5.59 -12.53
C TYR A 92 20.23 -5.84 -13.83
N GLY A 93 19.80 -4.78 -14.52
CA GLY A 93 18.98 -4.89 -15.73
C GLY A 93 17.53 -5.31 -15.46
N VAL A 94 17.08 -5.20 -14.21
CA VAL A 94 15.70 -5.49 -13.79
C VAL A 94 14.90 -4.19 -13.77
N ASP A 95 13.69 -4.23 -14.34
CA ASP A 95 12.73 -3.12 -14.32
C ASP A 95 12.06 -3.04 -12.93
N PRO A 96 12.31 -1.97 -12.13
CA PRO A 96 11.79 -1.88 -10.77
C PRO A 96 10.28 -1.70 -10.70
N SER A 97 9.62 -1.31 -11.80
CA SER A 97 8.18 -1.14 -11.83
C SER A 97 7.41 -2.47 -11.81
N VAL A 98 8.06 -3.58 -12.17
CA VAL A 98 7.38 -4.88 -12.40
C VAL A 98 6.79 -5.45 -11.11
N PHE A 99 7.61 -5.54 -10.04
CA PHE A 99 7.21 -6.10 -8.76
C PHE A 99 6.08 -5.32 -8.06
N PRO A 100 6.17 -3.99 -7.83
CA PRO A 100 5.11 -3.23 -7.20
C PRO A 100 3.80 -3.26 -8.01
N ASN A 101 3.87 -3.22 -9.34
CA ASN A 101 2.69 -3.38 -10.19
C ASN A 101 1.99 -4.72 -9.95
N CYS A 102 2.75 -5.83 -9.94
CA CYS A 102 2.18 -7.15 -9.72
C CYS A 102 1.59 -7.30 -8.30
N LEU A 103 2.24 -6.71 -7.30
CA LEU A 103 1.76 -6.73 -5.91
C LEU A 103 0.45 -5.95 -5.77
N MET A 104 0.39 -4.72 -6.27
CA MET A 104 -0.80 -3.87 -6.18
C MET A 104 -1.97 -4.41 -7.00
N GLU A 105 -1.72 -5.00 -8.18
CA GLU A 105 -2.74 -5.70 -8.98
C GLU A 105 -3.32 -6.90 -8.22
N THR A 106 -2.46 -7.69 -7.56
CA THR A 106 -2.88 -8.83 -6.74
C THR A 106 -3.71 -8.38 -5.53
N CYS A 107 -3.27 -7.35 -4.81
CA CYS A 107 -4.04 -6.76 -3.69
C CYS A 107 -5.43 -6.32 -4.15
N GLY A 108 -5.51 -5.54 -5.24
CA GLY A 108 -6.79 -5.07 -5.78
C GLY A 108 -7.70 -6.23 -6.19
N ARG A 109 -7.15 -7.29 -6.77
CA ARG A 109 -7.89 -8.50 -7.15
C ARG A 109 -8.43 -9.24 -5.93
N LEU A 110 -7.62 -9.48 -4.89
CA LEU A 110 -8.08 -10.13 -3.65
C LEU A 110 -9.21 -9.35 -2.98
N VAL A 111 -9.14 -8.01 -2.98
CA VAL A 111 -10.21 -7.16 -2.47
C VAL A 111 -11.50 -7.33 -3.27
N ASN A 112 -11.43 -7.24 -4.59
CA ASN A 112 -12.60 -7.36 -5.47
C ASN A 112 -13.25 -8.76 -5.40
N GLU A 113 -12.45 -9.81 -5.22
CA GLU A 113 -12.92 -11.20 -5.02
C GLU A 113 -13.44 -11.46 -3.59
N GLY A 114 -13.29 -10.51 -2.66
CA GLY A 114 -13.68 -10.69 -1.27
C GLY A 114 -12.79 -11.67 -0.49
N ARG A 115 -11.57 -11.92 -0.99
CA ARG A 115 -10.55 -12.79 -0.37
C ARG A 115 -9.65 -12.00 0.59
N PHE A 116 -10.26 -11.18 1.45
CA PHE A 116 -9.57 -10.37 2.45
C PHE A 116 -10.49 -10.11 3.64
N GLN A 117 -9.91 -9.68 4.76
CA GLN A 117 -10.67 -9.10 5.87
C GLN A 117 -10.13 -7.69 6.14
N PRO A 118 -11.00 -6.66 6.27
CA PRO A 118 -10.53 -5.28 6.38
C PRO A 118 -9.62 -5.03 7.59
N ASN A 119 -9.79 -5.79 8.68
CA ASN A 119 -9.00 -5.69 9.91
C ASN A 119 -7.74 -6.57 9.93
N HIS A 120 -7.44 -7.28 8.84
CA HIS A 120 -6.31 -8.21 8.70
C HIS A 120 -5.55 -7.92 7.39
N LEU A 121 -5.08 -6.68 7.25
CA LEU A 121 -4.41 -6.23 6.03
C LEU A 121 -2.99 -6.78 5.88
N ILE A 122 -2.34 -7.16 6.98
CA ILE A 122 -1.04 -7.85 6.94
C ILE A 122 -1.21 -9.22 6.27
N GLU A 123 -2.24 -9.98 6.64
CA GLU A 123 -2.54 -11.28 6.04
C GLU A 123 -2.91 -11.15 4.57
N MET A 124 -3.63 -10.09 4.20
CA MET A 124 -3.92 -9.80 2.79
C MET A 124 -2.64 -9.45 2.02
N LEU A 125 -1.75 -8.63 2.58
CA LEU A 125 -0.46 -8.31 1.97
C LEU A 125 0.43 -9.56 1.83
N ALA A 126 0.44 -10.42 2.85
CA ALA A 126 1.15 -11.70 2.84
C ALA A 126 0.60 -12.65 1.76
N ALA A 127 -0.72 -12.76 1.64
CA ALA A 127 -1.36 -13.54 0.60
C ALA A 127 -1.05 -13.01 -0.80
N SER A 128 -1.07 -11.68 -0.99
CA SER A 128 -0.67 -11.06 -2.26
C SER A 128 0.78 -11.34 -2.59
N TYR A 129 1.68 -11.19 -1.61
CA TYR A 129 3.11 -11.46 -1.79
C TYR A 129 3.35 -12.93 -2.15
N GLN A 130 2.71 -13.86 -1.44
CA GLN A 130 2.81 -15.29 -1.74
C GLN A 130 2.37 -15.63 -3.17
N GLU A 131 1.27 -15.02 -3.65
CA GLU A 131 0.85 -15.21 -5.05
C GLU A 131 1.86 -14.63 -6.06
N VAL A 132 2.57 -13.54 -5.72
CA VAL A 132 3.67 -13.01 -6.54
C VAL A 132 4.86 -13.98 -6.56
N LEU A 133 5.22 -14.57 -5.41
CA LEU A 133 6.28 -15.58 -5.30
C LEU A 133 5.98 -16.83 -6.14
N GLU A 134 4.71 -17.25 -6.18
CA GLU A 134 4.25 -18.44 -6.91
C GLU A 134 3.97 -18.18 -8.41
N ASN A 135 4.18 -16.96 -8.88
CA ASN A 135 3.95 -16.61 -10.28
C ASN A 135 4.88 -17.43 -11.19
N LYS A 136 4.31 -17.99 -12.26
CA LYS A 136 5.06 -18.82 -13.24
C LYS A 136 6.24 -18.07 -13.84
N MET A 137 6.10 -16.76 -14.00
CA MET A 137 7.17 -15.86 -14.39
C MET A 137 7.59 -15.09 -13.13
N PRO A 138 8.81 -15.30 -12.61
CA PRO A 138 9.28 -14.56 -11.43
C PRO A 138 9.26 -13.05 -11.68
N GLN A 139 8.56 -12.34 -10.81
CA GLN A 139 8.50 -10.87 -10.85
C GLN A 139 9.70 -10.33 -10.07
N ILE A 140 10.90 -10.39 -10.65
CA ILE A 140 12.12 -9.98 -9.94
C ILE A 140 12.03 -8.48 -9.62
N GLY A 141 12.37 -8.12 -8.38
CA GLY A 141 12.29 -6.75 -7.89
C GLY A 141 12.02 -6.71 -6.39
N SER A 142 11.89 -5.50 -5.87
CA SER A 142 11.44 -5.26 -4.50
C SER A 142 10.66 -3.97 -4.40
N CYS A 143 9.81 -3.86 -3.38
CA CYS A 143 9.06 -2.64 -3.12
C CYS A 143 8.70 -2.46 -1.65
N THR A 144 8.43 -1.21 -1.29
CA THR A 144 7.65 -0.86 -0.08
C THR A 144 6.16 -1.17 -0.32
N ALA A 145 5.32 -1.11 0.72
CA ALA A 145 3.89 -1.28 0.57
C ALA A 145 3.10 -0.58 1.69
N CYS A 146 2.21 0.34 1.34
CA CYS A 146 1.27 0.96 2.26
C CYS A 146 -0.17 0.70 1.81
N VAL A 147 -0.97 0.04 2.65
CA VAL A 147 -2.37 -0.28 2.37
C VAL A 147 -3.27 0.28 3.47
N VAL A 148 -4.41 0.85 3.05
CA VAL A 148 -5.43 1.43 3.92
C VAL A 148 -6.80 0.88 3.52
N ALA A 149 -7.57 0.37 4.50
CA ALA A 149 -8.94 -0.09 4.30
C ALA A 149 -9.92 0.66 5.21
N LEU A 150 -10.94 1.28 4.63
CA LEU A 150 -12.10 1.79 5.37
C LEU A 150 -13.14 0.67 5.51
N HIS A 151 -13.30 0.16 6.73
CA HIS A 151 -14.35 -0.81 7.04
C HIS A 151 -15.72 -0.12 7.03
N CYS A 152 -16.60 -0.55 6.13
CA CYS A 152 -17.90 0.10 5.86
C CYS A 152 -18.82 0.16 7.10
N ASP A 153 -18.83 -0.91 7.90
CA ASP A 153 -19.75 -1.05 9.04
C ASP A 153 -19.17 -0.56 10.38
N GLU A 154 -17.85 -0.50 10.52
CA GLU A 154 -17.18 -0.14 11.79
C GLU A 154 -16.76 1.34 11.85
N ASN A 155 -16.92 2.08 10.74
CA ASN A 155 -16.40 3.46 10.60
C ASN A 155 -14.94 3.58 11.05
N THR A 156 -14.15 2.55 10.76
CA THR A 156 -12.78 2.40 11.23
C THR A 156 -11.88 2.16 10.03
N ILE A 157 -10.75 2.85 10.01
CA ILE A 157 -9.67 2.57 9.08
C ILE A 157 -8.70 1.59 9.72
N TYR A 158 -8.29 0.60 8.94
CA TYR A 158 -7.19 -0.31 9.24
C TYR A 158 -6.08 -0.09 8.23
N THR A 159 -4.83 -0.21 8.68
CA THR A 159 -3.65 0.01 7.83
C THR A 159 -2.65 -1.12 7.94
N ALA A 160 -1.82 -1.28 6.93
CA ALA A 160 -0.57 -2.04 6.96
C ALA A 160 0.48 -1.25 6.17
N ASN A 161 1.56 -0.84 6.82
CA ASN A 161 2.67 -0.10 6.21
C ASN A 161 3.97 -0.89 6.36
N LEU A 162 4.64 -1.18 5.24
CA LEU A 162 5.97 -1.77 5.17
C LEU A 162 6.89 -0.83 4.38
N GLY A 163 7.92 -0.30 5.03
CA GLY A 163 8.86 0.63 4.43
C GLY A 163 8.55 2.10 4.73
N ASP A 164 8.94 3.00 3.82
CA ASP A 164 8.84 4.46 3.94
C ASP A 164 7.84 5.11 2.97
N SER A 165 7.04 4.30 2.25
CA SER A 165 5.69 4.72 1.87
C SER A 165 4.86 5.03 3.12
N GLY A 166 3.72 5.70 2.96
CA GLY A 166 2.93 6.05 4.14
C GLY A 166 1.56 6.67 3.88
N PHE A 167 0.93 7.05 4.98
CA PHE A 167 -0.36 7.73 4.98
C PHE A 167 -0.46 8.80 6.06
N VAL A 168 -1.34 9.77 5.81
CA VAL A 168 -1.70 10.84 6.74
C VAL A 168 -3.23 10.97 6.76
N VAL A 169 -3.80 11.13 7.95
CA VAL A 169 -5.23 11.33 8.16
C VAL A 169 -5.47 12.71 8.72
N ILE A 170 -6.30 13.46 8.01
CA ILE A 170 -6.52 14.88 8.27
C ILE A 170 -7.98 15.08 8.64
N ARG A 171 -8.21 15.71 9.80
CA ARG A 171 -9.53 16.06 10.30
C ARG A 171 -9.54 17.53 10.67
N ARG A 172 -10.45 18.29 10.05
CA ARG A 172 -10.64 19.73 10.33
C ARG A 172 -9.35 20.56 10.20
N GLY A 173 -8.47 20.19 9.27
CA GLY A 173 -7.22 20.91 9.00
C GLY A 173 -6.05 20.53 9.90
N GLU A 174 -6.19 19.48 10.72
CA GLU A 174 -5.12 18.96 11.56
C GLU A 174 -4.83 17.50 11.22
N VAL A 175 -3.56 17.09 11.28
CA VAL A 175 -3.17 15.69 11.18
C VAL A 175 -3.51 14.99 12.49
N ILE A 176 -4.40 14.01 12.42
CA ILE A 176 -4.80 13.20 13.59
C ILE A 176 -4.06 11.86 13.66
N HIS A 177 -3.57 11.36 12.52
CA HIS A 177 -2.75 10.15 12.43
C HIS A 177 -1.77 10.27 11.26
N ARG A 178 -0.56 9.73 11.44
CA ARG A 178 0.49 9.62 10.43
C ARG A 178 1.18 8.26 10.60
N SER A 179 1.52 7.60 9.49
CA SER A 179 2.34 6.39 9.52
C SER A 179 3.77 6.69 9.98
N GLU A 180 4.40 5.71 10.61
CA GLU A 180 5.84 5.75 10.89
C GLU A 180 6.59 5.08 9.74
N GLU A 181 7.69 5.68 9.31
CA GLU A 181 8.59 5.13 8.30
C GLU A 181 9.41 3.98 8.89
N GLN A 182 9.54 2.88 8.14
CA GLN A 182 10.33 1.72 8.53
C GLN A 182 11.58 1.60 7.66
N GLN A 183 12.75 1.77 8.27
CA GLN A 183 14.04 1.70 7.58
C GLN A 183 15.04 0.87 8.38
N HIS A 184 15.91 0.13 7.68
CA HIS A 184 17.04 -0.60 8.27
C HIS A 184 18.15 0.37 8.69
N TYR A 185 18.35 1.40 7.88
CA TYR A 185 19.21 2.56 8.08
C TYR A 185 18.73 3.67 7.14
N PHE A 186 19.24 4.89 7.32
CA PHE A 186 18.81 6.07 6.56
C PHE A 186 18.67 5.78 5.06
N ASN A 187 17.47 6.06 4.52
CA ASN A 187 17.14 5.90 3.10
C ASN A 187 17.32 4.44 2.59
N THR A 188 17.07 3.46 3.45
CA THR A 188 16.99 2.03 3.08
C THR A 188 15.76 1.41 3.75
N PRO A 189 14.62 1.39 3.05
CA PRO A 189 13.37 0.93 3.63
C PRO A 189 13.31 -0.58 3.80
N PHE A 190 12.42 -0.97 4.72
CA PHE A 190 11.88 -2.32 4.74
C PHE A 190 11.17 -2.60 3.41
N GLN A 191 11.37 -3.78 2.85
CA GLN A 191 10.91 -4.10 1.49
C GLN A 191 10.60 -5.58 1.31
N LEU A 192 9.54 -5.87 0.55
CA LEU A 192 9.28 -7.22 0.03
C LEU A 192 10.10 -7.41 -1.24
N SER A 193 10.64 -8.62 -1.45
CA SER A 193 11.59 -8.84 -2.55
C SER A 193 11.51 -10.22 -3.16
N VAL A 194 11.50 -10.28 -4.49
CA VAL A 194 11.79 -11.49 -5.28
C VAL A 194 13.18 -11.34 -5.87
N ALA A 195 14.11 -12.17 -5.41
CA ALA A 195 15.46 -12.23 -5.94
C ALA A 195 15.60 -13.34 -6.98
N PRO A 196 16.44 -13.17 -8.03
CA PRO A 196 16.91 -14.32 -8.78
C PRO A 196 17.77 -15.21 -7.86
N THR A 197 17.76 -16.53 -8.09
CA THR A 197 18.44 -17.52 -7.25
C THR A 197 19.93 -17.22 -7.02
N VAL A 198 20.61 -16.59 -7.99
CA VAL A 198 22.02 -16.22 -7.88
C VAL A 198 22.30 -15.09 -6.88
N LEU A 199 21.27 -14.33 -6.49
CA LEU A 199 21.33 -13.22 -5.52
C LEU A 199 20.56 -13.53 -4.22
N GLU A 200 20.14 -14.79 -4.03
CA GLU A 200 19.40 -15.20 -2.84
C GLU A 200 20.25 -14.98 -1.56
N GLY A 201 19.67 -14.34 -0.56
CA GLY A 201 20.37 -13.92 0.67
C GLY A 201 21.32 -12.72 0.51
N MET A 202 21.46 -12.15 -0.69
CA MET A 202 22.24 -10.93 -0.94
C MET A 202 21.38 -9.67 -1.08
N VAL A 203 20.06 -9.84 -1.21
CA VAL A 203 19.10 -8.73 -1.25
C VAL A 203 18.32 -8.68 0.05
N LEU A 204 17.96 -7.47 0.49
CA LEU A 204 17.02 -7.29 1.59
C LEU A 204 15.68 -7.89 1.18
N SER A 205 15.05 -8.66 2.07
CA SER A 205 13.71 -9.21 1.87
C SER A 205 13.08 -9.37 3.25
N ASP A 206 12.22 -8.43 3.59
CA ASP A 206 11.49 -8.42 4.85
C ASP A 206 10.22 -9.26 4.73
N SER A 207 9.72 -9.76 5.87
CA SER A 207 8.46 -10.50 5.87
C SER A 207 7.27 -9.53 5.94
N PRO A 208 6.15 -9.83 5.28
CA PRO A 208 4.93 -9.02 5.39
C PRO A 208 4.48 -8.78 6.83
N GLU A 209 4.74 -9.72 7.73
CA GLU A 209 4.44 -9.64 9.17
C GLU A 209 5.24 -8.55 9.90
N SER A 210 6.28 -8.00 9.26
CA SER A 210 7.04 -6.84 9.78
C SER A 210 6.31 -5.51 9.53
N ALA A 211 5.25 -5.51 8.73
CA ALA A 211 4.47 -4.31 8.46
C ALA A 211 3.81 -3.78 9.74
N GLN A 212 3.83 -2.47 9.93
CA GLN A 212 3.14 -1.81 11.03
C GLN A 212 1.65 -1.69 10.71
N SER A 213 0.82 -2.22 11.60
CA SER A 213 -0.63 -2.08 11.51
C SER A 213 -1.16 -1.12 12.56
N THR A 214 -2.08 -0.25 12.14
CA THR A 214 -2.79 0.67 13.02
C THR A 214 -4.28 0.66 12.68
N SER A 215 -5.11 1.04 13.66
CA SER A 215 -6.54 1.20 13.45
C SER A 215 -7.06 2.43 14.18
N PHE A 216 -7.96 3.18 13.54
CA PHE A 216 -8.55 4.38 14.14
C PHE A 216 -9.92 4.71 13.55
N GLY A 217 -10.79 5.30 14.38
CA GLY A 217 -12.14 5.70 13.99
C GLY A 217 -12.14 6.95 13.12
N VAL A 218 -12.90 6.90 12.02
CA VAL A 218 -13.07 8.02 11.08
C VAL A 218 -14.47 8.62 11.15
N LYS A 219 -14.58 9.83 10.61
CA LYS A 219 -15.82 10.60 10.51
C LYS A 219 -15.98 11.10 9.09
N GLU A 220 -17.23 11.37 8.71
CA GLU A 220 -17.51 12.06 7.44
C GLU A 220 -16.72 13.37 7.36
N GLY A 221 -16.11 13.61 6.19
CA GLY A 221 -15.29 14.76 5.90
C GLY A 221 -13.80 14.58 6.22
N ASP A 222 -13.41 13.50 6.92
CA ASP A 222 -11.99 13.18 7.10
C ASP A 222 -11.34 12.92 5.74
N LEU A 223 -10.08 13.34 5.62
CA LEU A 223 -9.25 13.10 4.44
C LEU A 223 -8.17 12.08 4.79
N ILE A 224 -7.90 11.19 3.85
CA ILE A 224 -6.77 10.27 3.92
C ILE A 224 -5.90 10.52 2.70
N LEU A 225 -4.64 10.84 2.95
CA LEU A 225 -3.60 10.96 1.95
C LEU A 225 -2.69 9.74 2.07
N VAL A 226 -2.56 8.94 1.03
CA VAL A 226 -1.61 7.83 0.95
C VAL A 226 -0.61 8.16 -0.14
N GLY A 227 0.68 7.93 0.08
CA GLY A 227 1.70 8.25 -0.90
C GLY A 227 3.00 7.48 -0.70
N THR A 228 3.86 7.56 -1.70
CA THR A 228 5.23 7.03 -1.68
C THR A 228 6.19 8.04 -1.06
N ASP A 229 7.43 7.63 -0.81
CA ASP A 229 8.46 8.48 -0.23
C ASP A 229 8.74 9.72 -1.10
N GLY A 230 8.65 9.62 -2.43
CA GLY A 230 8.77 10.76 -3.34
C GLY A 230 7.82 11.93 -3.03
N LEU A 231 6.69 11.67 -2.37
CA LEU A 231 5.85 12.71 -1.77
C LEU A 231 6.42 13.22 -0.43
N PHE A 232 6.58 12.32 0.55
CA PHE A 232 6.85 12.67 1.94
C PHE A 232 8.26 13.23 2.17
N ASP A 233 9.22 12.84 1.32
CA ASP A 233 10.59 13.36 1.31
C ASP A 233 10.67 14.80 0.79
N ASN A 234 9.67 15.24 0.03
CA ASN A 234 9.69 16.52 -0.67
C ASN A 234 8.63 17.53 -0.17
N MET A 235 7.55 17.09 0.47
CA MET A 235 6.51 17.99 1.00
C MET A 235 6.39 17.89 2.52
N SER A 236 6.47 19.04 3.20
CA SER A 236 6.22 19.10 4.64
C SER A 236 4.74 18.97 4.97
N GLU A 237 4.44 18.64 6.22
CA GLU A 237 3.05 18.55 6.70
C GLU A 237 2.28 19.86 6.47
N GLU A 238 2.91 21.02 6.68
CA GLU A 238 2.25 22.31 6.45
C GLU A 238 1.86 22.51 4.98
N MET A 239 2.69 22.07 4.04
CA MET A 239 2.40 22.14 2.61
C MET A 239 1.23 21.23 2.22
N LEU A 240 1.18 20.02 2.79
CA LEU A 240 0.08 19.09 2.58
C LEU A 240 -1.23 19.67 3.12
N LEU A 241 -1.22 20.18 4.35
CA LEU A 241 -2.37 20.83 5.00
C LEU A 241 -2.86 22.04 4.19
N TYR A 242 -1.95 22.87 3.70
CA TYR A 242 -2.27 24.03 2.86
C TYR A 242 -3.01 23.63 1.57
N ASN A 243 -2.54 22.57 0.91
CA ASN A 243 -3.16 22.06 -0.31
C ASN A 243 -4.56 21.49 -0.03
N VAL A 244 -4.71 20.61 0.96
CA VAL A 244 -6.02 20.00 1.24
C VAL A 244 -7.04 20.99 1.81
N ALA A 245 -6.61 22.08 2.44
CA ALA A 245 -7.50 23.14 2.92
C ALA A 245 -8.29 23.83 1.79
N GLN A 246 -7.83 23.71 0.54
CA GLN A 246 -8.54 24.22 -0.64
C GLN A 246 -9.75 23.36 -1.04
N LEU A 247 -9.86 22.14 -0.52
CA LEU A 247 -10.97 21.23 -0.81
C LEU A 247 -12.24 21.63 -0.04
N LYS A 248 -13.21 22.25 -0.74
CA LYS A 248 -14.47 22.72 -0.12
C LYS A 248 -15.66 21.78 -0.28
N ASP A 249 -15.60 20.83 -1.22
CA ASP A 249 -16.70 19.92 -1.51
C ASP A 249 -16.26 18.44 -1.52
N HIS A 250 -17.22 17.54 -1.67
CA HIS A 250 -17.00 16.09 -1.64
C HIS A 250 -16.78 15.51 -3.06
N LYS A 251 -16.57 16.36 -4.08
CA LYS A 251 -16.56 15.91 -5.48
C LYS A 251 -15.22 15.29 -5.85
N LEU A 252 -15.28 14.19 -6.61
CA LEU A 252 -14.09 13.53 -7.13
C LEU A 252 -13.22 14.46 -7.99
N GLU A 253 -13.84 15.37 -8.75
CA GLU A 253 -13.13 16.33 -9.61
C GLU A 253 -12.26 17.31 -8.79
N SER A 254 -12.79 17.76 -7.64
CA SER A 254 -12.07 18.64 -6.72
C SER A 254 -10.93 17.89 -6.04
N LEU A 255 -11.19 16.66 -5.56
CA LEU A 255 -10.16 15.77 -5.02
C LEU A 255 -9.03 15.52 -6.03
N GLN A 256 -9.39 15.24 -7.29
CA GLN A 256 -8.44 14.99 -8.37
C GLN A 256 -7.58 16.22 -8.66
N ARG A 257 -8.16 17.42 -8.63
CA ARG A 257 -7.38 18.66 -8.80
C ARG A 257 -6.34 18.81 -7.69
N ILE A 258 -6.72 18.59 -6.44
CA ILE A 258 -5.80 18.69 -5.30
C ILE A 258 -4.72 17.61 -5.35
N ALA A 259 -5.08 16.36 -5.65
CA ALA A 259 -4.10 15.27 -5.81
C ALA A 259 -3.07 15.60 -6.92
N ASN A 260 -3.51 16.17 -8.04
CA ASN A 260 -2.62 16.63 -9.11
C ASN A 260 -1.70 17.76 -8.65
N THR A 261 -2.23 18.75 -7.92
CA THR A 261 -1.41 19.85 -7.39
C THR A 261 -0.34 19.32 -6.43
N ILE A 262 -0.70 18.46 -5.49
CA ILE A 262 0.23 17.86 -4.53
C ILE A 262 1.34 17.10 -5.27
N ALA A 263 0.99 16.23 -6.23
CA ALA A 263 1.99 15.49 -7.00
C ALA A 263 2.92 16.42 -7.81
N GLN A 264 2.37 17.47 -8.42
CA GLN A 264 3.15 18.46 -9.18
C GLN A 264 4.10 19.29 -8.31
N GLU A 265 3.63 19.72 -7.13
CA GLU A 265 4.45 20.48 -6.18
C GLU A 265 5.56 19.61 -5.60
N ALA A 266 5.25 18.38 -5.16
CA ALA A 266 6.25 17.41 -4.69
C ALA A 266 7.32 17.16 -5.75
N HIS A 267 6.91 16.83 -6.98
CA HIS A 267 7.84 16.62 -8.08
C HIS A 267 8.66 17.88 -8.39
N LYS A 268 8.08 19.08 -8.35
CA LYS A 268 8.85 20.31 -8.58
C LYS A 268 9.91 20.52 -7.50
N LEU A 269 9.55 20.34 -6.23
CA LEU A 269 10.44 20.48 -5.08
C LEU A 269 11.55 19.43 -5.08
N ALA A 270 11.25 18.22 -5.56
CA ALA A 270 12.20 17.13 -5.71
C ALA A 270 13.44 17.50 -6.55
N PHE A 271 13.28 18.40 -7.53
CA PHE A 271 14.38 18.87 -8.41
C PHE A 271 14.95 20.24 -8.03
N ASP A 272 14.54 20.82 -6.89
CA ASP A 272 15.12 22.08 -6.41
C ASP A 272 16.38 21.80 -5.57
N PRO A 273 17.59 22.15 -6.04
CA PRO A 273 18.84 21.87 -5.33
C PRO A 273 19.04 22.75 -4.08
N GLU A 274 18.33 23.87 -3.97
CA GLU A 274 18.45 24.81 -2.87
C GLU A 274 17.39 24.61 -1.79
N TYR A 275 16.38 23.78 -2.07
CA TYR A 275 15.29 23.48 -1.17
C TYR A 275 15.77 22.68 0.06
N LEU A 276 15.32 23.11 1.24
CA LEU A 276 15.51 22.39 2.49
C LEU A 276 14.35 21.40 2.67
N SER A 277 14.42 20.30 1.92
CA SER A 277 13.40 19.24 1.92
C SER A 277 13.31 18.48 3.23
N PRO A 278 12.15 17.88 3.57
CA PRO A 278 12.05 16.88 4.64
C PRO A 278 13.15 15.82 4.60
N PHE A 279 13.47 15.31 3.40
CA PHE A 279 14.57 14.38 3.19
C PHE A 279 15.93 14.95 3.62
N SER A 280 16.28 16.15 3.15
CA SER A 280 17.56 16.78 3.47
C SER A 280 17.71 17.06 4.97
N LEU A 281 16.60 17.41 5.65
CA LEU A 281 16.55 17.58 7.10
C LEU A 281 16.78 16.25 7.82
N ASN A 282 16.12 15.18 7.36
CA ASN A 282 16.31 13.82 7.90
C ASN A 282 17.74 13.31 7.65
N ALA A 283 18.29 13.59 6.47
CA ALA A 283 19.68 13.27 6.12
C ALA A 283 20.66 13.93 7.10
N ALA A 284 20.48 15.22 7.37
CA ALA A 284 21.29 15.97 8.33
C ALA A 284 21.20 15.40 9.75
N ALA A 285 20.00 15.02 10.19
CA ALA A 285 19.77 14.37 11.49
C ALA A 285 20.49 13.01 11.60
N ASN A 286 20.70 12.31 10.46
CA ASN A 286 21.43 11.06 10.36
C ASN A 286 22.93 11.24 10.03
N GLY A 287 23.44 12.49 10.06
CA GLY A 287 24.86 12.79 9.86
C GLY A 287 25.30 12.95 8.40
N PHE A 288 24.37 13.01 7.46
CA PHE A 288 24.64 13.25 6.05
C PHE A 288 24.42 14.73 5.68
N ASN A 289 25.40 15.34 5.02
CA ASN A 289 25.27 16.74 4.55
C ASN A 289 24.74 16.76 3.11
N ILE A 290 23.43 16.51 2.96
CA ILE A 290 22.72 16.54 1.67
C ILE A 290 21.78 17.76 1.66
N LYS A 291 21.71 18.46 0.53
CA LYS A 291 20.82 19.61 0.32
C LYS A 291 19.98 19.40 -0.95
N GLY A 292 18.81 20.02 -1.00
CA GLY A 292 17.89 19.96 -2.13
C GLY A 292 16.74 18.99 -1.88
N GLY A 293 15.83 18.93 -2.85
CA GLY A 293 14.85 17.84 -2.94
C GLY A 293 15.49 16.49 -3.22
N LYS A 294 14.69 15.43 -3.08
CA LYS A 294 15.03 14.07 -3.48
C LYS A 294 14.28 13.73 -4.77
N PRO A 295 14.94 13.72 -5.95
CA PRO A 295 14.32 13.28 -7.19
C PRO A 295 13.84 11.84 -7.11
N ASP A 296 12.52 11.65 -7.08
CA ASP A 296 11.92 10.32 -7.06
C ASP A 296 10.58 10.25 -7.78
N ASP A 297 10.11 9.02 -7.99
CA ASP A 297 8.75 8.76 -8.46
C ASP A 297 7.75 9.22 -7.38
N VAL A 298 6.72 9.96 -7.78
CA VAL A 298 5.73 10.52 -6.84
C VAL A 298 4.38 9.88 -7.11
N THR A 299 3.79 9.25 -6.09
CA THR A 299 2.43 8.72 -6.14
C THR A 299 1.59 9.23 -4.98
N VAL A 300 0.36 9.65 -5.28
CA VAL A 300 -0.57 10.24 -4.34
C VAL A 300 -1.98 9.66 -4.54
N LEU A 301 -2.55 9.09 -3.48
CA LEU A 301 -3.97 8.80 -3.36
C LEU A 301 -4.58 9.74 -2.34
N LEU A 302 -5.58 10.52 -2.75
CA LEU A 302 -6.31 11.42 -1.86
C LEU A 302 -7.76 10.96 -1.78
N SER A 303 -8.16 10.53 -0.58
CA SER A 303 -9.50 10.05 -0.28
C SER A 303 -10.23 10.98 0.66
N ARG A 304 -11.55 11.11 0.45
CA ARG A 304 -12.47 11.72 1.42
C ARG A 304 -13.46 10.70 1.92
N VAL A 305 -13.64 10.66 3.23
CA VAL A 305 -14.65 9.85 3.91
C VAL A 305 -16.01 10.54 3.77
N THR A 306 -17.01 9.83 3.26
CA THR A 306 -18.34 10.42 3.00
C THR A 306 -19.43 9.35 2.96
N HIS A 307 -20.67 9.73 3.27
CA HIS A 307 -21.83 8.90 3.01
C HIS A 307 -22.24 9.03 1.54
N VAL A 308 -21.76 8.16 0.65
CA VAL A 308 -22.07 8.25 -0.78
C VAL A 308 -23.31 7.42 -1.14
N GLU A 309 -24.30 8.06 -1.78
CA GLU A 309 -25.20 7.40 -2.73
C GLU A 309 -24.47 7.31 -4.07
N LEU A 310 -24.17 6.09 -4.53
CA LEU A 310 -23.80 5.93 -5.94
C LEU A 310 -25.09 6.07 -6.76
N PRO A 311 -25.08 6.77 -7.90
CA PRO A 311 -26.21 6.73 -8.82
C PRO A 311 -26.46 5.27 -9.20
N THR A 312 -27.72 4.85 -9.06
CA THR A 312 -28.23 3.60 -9.64
C THR A 312 -28.02 3.57 -11.15
#